data_AF-A0AAE7ZBZ7-F1
#
_entry.id   AF-A0AAE7ZBZ7-F1
#
_cell.length_a   1.000
_cell.length_b   1.000
_cell.length_c   1.000
_cell.angle_alpha   90.00
_cell.angle_beta   90.00
_cell.angle_gamma   90.00
#
_symmetry.space_group_name_H-M   'P 1'
#
loop_
_entity.id
_entity.type
_entity.pdbx_description
1 polymer ?
#
loop_
_entity_poly.entity_id
_entity_poly.type
_entity_poly.pdbx_seq_one_letter_code
_entity_poly.pdbx_strand_id
1 'polypeptide(L)'
;MVKKFIFVVFIFFSIWGMKSQSEKRWDSLKHQNDILSVFNKEFAQFIDSINNNTKISSYIIINFKENTKISLIKDTLAKTGFIFQNDRYCKGAEEIDLFISTKINLVYRYPSKDCEIPKK
;
A
#
# COMPACT_ATOMS: atom_id res chain seq x y z
N MET A 1 -15.94 43.16 -12.12
CA MET A 1 -14.56 42.62 -11.92
C MET A 1 -14.52 41.43 -10.97
N VAL A 2 -15.18 41.49 -9.80
CA VAL A 2 -15.15 40.44 -8.76
C VAL A 2 -15.50 39.02 -9.27
N LYS A 3 -16.54 38.85 -10.10
CA LYS A 3 -16.93 37.53 -10.64
C LYS A 3 -15.84 36.85 -11.50
N LYS A 4 -15.09 37.61 -12.29
CA LYS A 4 -13.99 37.08 -13.11
C LYS A 4 -12.81 36.65 -12.23
N PHE A 5 -12.56 37.37 -11.14
CA PHE A 5 -11.50 37.06 -10.19
C PHE A 5 -11.79 35.76 -9.40
N ILE A 6 -13.02 35.58 -8.93
CA ILE A 6 -13.47 34.34 -8.25
C ILE A 6 -13.32 33.12 -9.17
N PHE A 7 -13.67 33.26 -10.44
CA PHE A 7 -13.56 32.17 -11.42
C PHE A 7 -12.10 31.74 -11.66
N VAL A 8 -11.18 32.70 -11.78
CA VAL A 8 -9.75 32.41 -11.93
C VAL A 8 -9.19 31.70 -10.68
N VAL A 9 -9.54 32.18 -9.49
CA VAL A 9 -9.13 31.56 -8.22
C VAL A 9 -9.63 30.11 -8.11
N PHE A 10 -10.88 29.85 -8.49
CA PHE A 10 -11.46 28.50 -8.49
C PHE A 10 -10.72 27.54 -9.44
N ILE A 11 -10.34 28.01 -10.64
CA ILE A 11 -9.54 27.23 -11.59
C ILE A 11 -8.17 26.89 -11.01
N PHE A 12 -7.48 27.85 -10.40
CA PHE A 12 -6.17 27.61 -9.78
C PHE A 12 -6.23 26.55 -8.67
N PHE A 13 -7.23 26.63 -7.77
CA PHE A 13 -7.42 25.61 -6.74
C PHE A 13 -7.76 24.23 -7.33
N SER A 14 -8.53 24.18 -8.41
CA SER A 14 -8.89 22.93 -9.09
C SER A 14 -7.67 22.25 -9.74
N ILE A 15 -6.83 23.02 -10.45
CA ILE A 15 -5.60 22.53 -11.07
C ILE A 15 -4.62 22.04 -9.99
N TRP A 16 -4.45 22.80 -8.91
CA TRP A 16 -3.62 22.38 -7.78
C TRP A 16 -4.14 21.07 -7.16
N GLY A 17 -5.45 20.98 -6.92
CA GLY A 17 -6.09 19.78 -6.40
C GLY A 17 -5.85 18.56 -7.28
N MET A 18 -6.01 18.69 -8.59
CA MET A 18 -5.73 17.62 -9.56
C MET A 18 -4.25 17.21 -9.54
N LYS A 19 -3.33 18.18 -9.48
CA LYS A 19 -1.89 17.91 -9.40
C LYS A 19 -1.54 17.14 -8.13
N SER A 20 -2.04 17.57 -6.97
CA SER A 20 -1.79 16.89 -5.69
C SER A 20 -2.35 15.46 -5.65
N GLN A 21 -3.55 15.24 -6.22
CA GLN A 21 -4.11 13.90 -6.33
C GLN A 21 -3.28 12.99 -7.25
N SER A 22 -2.78 13.53 -8.36
CA SER A 22 -1.90 12.81 -9.28
C SER A 22 -0.59 12.42 -8.59
N GLU A 23 0.07 13.35 -7.90
CA GLU A 23 1.31 13.10 -7.16
C GLU A 23 1.15 11.98 -6.12
N LYS A 24 0.08 12.04 -5.30
CA LYS A 24 -0.23 10.99 -4.31
C LYS A 24 -0.49 9.63 -4.96
N ARG A 25 -1.11 9.61 -6.13
CA ARG A 25 -1.35 8.38 -6.89
C ARG A 25 -0.05 7.77 -7.41
N TRP A 26 0.85 8.59 -7.96
CA TRP A 26 2.16 8.13 -8.44
C TRP A 26 3.02 7.60 -7.30
N ASP A 27 3.01 8.28 -6.16
CA ASP A 27 3.71 7.85 -4.95
C ASP A 27 3.19 6.48 -4.48
N SER A 28 1.87 6.30 -4.43
CA SER A 28 1.26 5.02 -4.07
C SER A 28 1.62 3.89 -5.03
N LEU A 29 1.62 4.15 -6.34
CA LEU A 29 2.03 3.16 -7.35
C LEU A 29 3.51 2.78 -7.21
N LYS A 30 4.38 3.74 -6.86
CA LYS A 30 5.81 3.47 -6.66
C LYS A 30 6.02 2.50 -5.50
N HIS A 31 5.47 2.81 -4.33
CA HIS A 31 5.53 1.98 -3.13
C HIS A 31 5.00 0.56 -3.37
N GLN A 32 3.89 0.46 -4.10
CA GLN A 32 3.29 -0.80 -4.50
C GLN A 32 4.18 -1.63 -5.44
N ASN A 33 4.82 -1.01 -6.43
CA ASN A 33 5.74 -1.71 -7.31
C ASN A 33 6.98 -2.18 -6.57
N ASP A 34 7.48 -1.37 -5.64
CA ASP A 34 8.65 -1.71 -4.82
C ASP A 34 8.36 -2.93 -3.94
N ILE A 35 7.23 -2.95 -3.23
CA ILE A 35 6.88 -4.10 -2.39
C ILE A 35 6.60 -5.37 -3.22
N LEU A 36 5.97 -5.24 -4.40
CA LEU A 36 5.78 -6.36 -5.31
C LEU A 36 7.10 -6.94 -5.81
N SER A 37 8.07 -6.07 -6.12
CA SER A 37 9.41 -6.51 -6.53
C SER A 37 10.08 -7.34 -5.43
N VAL A 38 10.00 -6.87 -4.18
CA VAL A 38 10.52 -7.59 -3.01
C VAL A 38 9.83 -8.95 -2.86
N PHE A 39 8.49 -9.00 -2.89
CA PHE A 39 7.76 -10.26 -2.73
C PHE A 39 7.96 -11.22 -3.89
N ASN A 40 8.06 -10.74 -5.13
CA ASN A 40 8.40 -11.61 -6.25
C ASN A 40 9.81 -12.19 -6.09
N LYS A 41 10.77 -11.41 -5.61
CA LYS A 41 12.13 -11.90 -5.37
C LYS A 41 12.18 -12.97 -4.27
N GLU A 42 11.48 -12.75 -3.16
CA GLU A 42 11.55 -13.63 -1.98
C GLU A 42 10.56 -14.80 -2.05
N PHE A 43 9.43 -14.64 -2.76
CA PHE A 43 8.30 -15.57 -2.74
C PHE A 43 7.70 -15.98 -4.08
N ALA A 44 8.31 -15.68 -5.24
CA ALA A 44 7.74 -16.01 -6.55
C ALA A 44 7.19 -17.45 -6.66
N GLN A 45 7.87 -18.43 -6.05
CA GLN A 45 7.46 -19.83 -6.11
C GLN A 45 6.26 -20.18 -5.22
N PHE A 46 6.01 -19.37 -4.19
CA PHE A 46 4.96 -19.55 -3.19
C PHE A 46 3.71 -18.69 -3.46
N ILE A 47 3.80 -17.71 -4.37
CA ILE A 47 2.67 -16.88 -4.76
C ILE A 47 1.77 -17.68 -5.72
N ASP A 48 0.46 -17.67 -5.42
CA ASP A 48 -0.60 -18.26 -6.24
C ASP A 48 -1.16 -17.20 -7.19
N SER A 49 -1.52 -16.03 -6.66
CA SER A 49 -2.01 -14.89 -7.44
C SER A 49 -1.79 -13.55 -6.76
N ILE A 50 -1.78 -12.49 -7.56
CA ILE A 50 -1.69 -11.09 -7.09
C ILE A 50 -2.88 -10.34 -7.66
N ASN A 51 -3.72 -9.80 -6.77
CA ASN A 51 -4.83 -8.93 -7.14
C ASN A 51 -4.46 -7.48 -6.85
N ASN A 52 -4.27 -6.70 -7.91
CA ASN A 52 -3.94 -5.29 -7.82
C ASN A 52 -5.20 -4.42 -7.99
N ASN A 53 -5.70 -3.83 -6.89
CA ASN A 53 -6.90 -2.99 -6.86
C ASN A 53 -6.60 -1.49 -6.87
N THR A 54 -5.50 -1.11 -7.52
CA THR A 54 -5.00 0.27 -7.71
C THR A 54 -5.97 1.27 -8.31
N LYS A 55 -7.06 0.82 -8.96
CA LYS A 55 -8.01 1.74 -9.58
C LYS A 55 -8.86 2.52 -8.57
N ILE A 56 -9.06 2.00 -7.34
CA ILE A 56 -10.05 2.53 -6.40
C ILE A 56 -9.50 2.74 -4.99
N SER A 57 -8.58 1.90 -4.49
CA SER A 57 -8.31 1.83 -3.04
C SER A 57 -6.85 1.52 -2.63
N SER A 58 -5.89 1.73 -3.53
CA SER A 58 -4.44 1.67 -3.24
C SER A 58 -3.96 0.46 -2.43
N TYR A 59 -4.59 -0.70 -2.59
CA TYR A 59 -4.16 -1.93 -1.95
C TYR A 59 -3.86 -3.04 -2.95
N ILE A 60 -2.94 -3.91 -2.55
CA ILE A 60 -2.57 -5.13 -3.25
C ILE A 60 -2.90 -6.31 -2.36
N ILE A 61 -3.51 -7.34 -2.93
CA ILE A 61 -3.69 -8.63 -2.27
C ILE A 61 -2.74 -9.63 -2.91
N ILE A 62 -1.90 -10.27 -2.10
CA ILE A 62 -1.01 -11.36 -2.50
C ILE A 62 -1.56 -12.63 -1.87
N ASN A 63 -1.98 -13.57 -2.70
CA ASN A 63 -2.47 -14.87 -2.27
C ASN A 63 -1.33 -15.89 -2.41
N PHE A 64 -1.03 -16.62 -1.35
CA PHE A 64 -0.02 -17.67 -1.34
C PHE A 64 -0.63 -19.04 -1.61
N LYS A 65 0.18 -19.96 -2.14
CA LYS A 65 -0.18 -21.37 -2.36
C LYS A 65 -0.48 -22.06 -1.04
N GLU A 66 -1.34 -23.07 -1.10
CA GLU A 66 -1.59 -23.98 0.02
C GLU A 66 -0.25 -24.59 0.49
N ASN A 67 -0.06 -24.67 1.80
CA ASN A 67 1.16 -25.13 2.48
C ASN A 67 2.35 -24.14 2.54
N THR A 68 2.19 -22.90 2.09
CA THR A 68 3.22 -21.87 2.34
C THR A 68 3.41 -21.69 3.85
N LYS A 69 4.66 -21.79 4.32
CA LYS A 69 4.96 -21.67 5.76
C LYS A 69 4.76 -20.23 6.22
N ILE A 70 3.94 -20.04 7.24
CA ILE A 70 3.72 -18.71 7.83
C ILE A 70 5.00 -18.10 8.40
N SER A 71 5.90 -18.90 8.98
CA SER A 71 7.17 -18.41 9.53
C SER A 71 8.03 -17.73 8.46
N LEU A 72 8.08 -18.31 7.26
CA LEU A 72 8.80 -17.75 6.12
C LEU A 72 8.26 -16.36 5.73
N ILE A 73 6.93 -16.18 5.76
CA ILE A 73 6.30 -14.88 5.49
C ILE A 73 6.67 -13.86 6.57
N LYS A 74 6.54 -14.24 7.85
CA LYS A 74 6.87 -13.37 8.99
C LYS A 74 8.34 -12.94 8.98
N ASP A 75 9.25 -13.87 8.69
CA ASP A 75 10.69 -13.59 8.65
C ASP A 75 11.05 -12.59 7.54
N THR A 76 10.45 -12.72 6.35
CA THR A 76 10.67 -11.77 5.25
C THR A 76 10.07 -10.40 5.56
N LEU A 77 8.89 -10.33 6.19
CA LEU A 77 8.32 -9.07 6.64
C LEU A 77 9.25 -8.35 7.63
N ALA A 78 9.81 -9.09 8.60
CA ALA A 78 10.80 -8.53 9.52
C ALA A 78 12.08 -8.07 8.80
N LYS A 79 12.62 -8.87 7.86
CA LYS A 79 13.82 -8.52 7.07
C LYS A 79 13.62 -7.28 6.20
N THR A 80 12.39 -7.04 5.73
CA THR A 80 12.02 -5.88 4.91
C THR A 80 11.72 -4.64 5.75
N GLY A 81 11.80 -4.76 7.09
CA GLY A 81 11.68 -3.68 8.04
C GLY A 81 10.26 -3.43 8.56
N PHE A 82 9.32 -4.35 8.32
CA PHE A 82 8.00 -4.27 8.92
C PHE A 82 8.03 -4.75 10.37
N ILE A 83 7.33 -4.00 11.23
CA ILE A 83 7.18 -4.29 12.65
C ILE A 83 5.73 -4.69 12.91
N PHE A 84 5.51 -5.78 13.64
CA PHE A 84 4.17 -6.22 14.02
C PHE A 84 3.64 -5.37 15.18
N GLN A 85 2.53 -4.66 14.97
CA GLN A 85 1.86 -3.82 15.95
C GLN A 85 0.35 -3.77 15.65
N ASN A 86 -0.51 -3.76 16.67
CA ASN A 86 -1.98 -3.66 16.50
C ASN A 86 -2.55 -4.64 15.46
N ASP A 87 -2.16 -5.92 15.57
CA ASP A 87 -2.55 -7.03 14.70
C ASP A 87 -2.17 -6.90 13.21
N ARG A 88 -1.28 -5.96 12.88
CA ARG A 88 -0.81 -5.70 11.52
C ARG A 88 0.69 -5.45 11.47
N TYR A 89 1.26 -5.47 10.26
CA TYR A 89 2.66 -5.19 10.01
C TYR A 89 2.79 -3.76 9.47
N CYS A 90 3.58 -2.92 10.15
CA CYS A 90 3.75 -1.51 9.81
C CYS A 90 5.19 -1.16 9.48
N LYS A 91 5.37 -0.27 8.50
CA LYS A 91 6.65 0.36 8.14
C LYS A 91 6.42 1.79 7.66
N GLY A 92 6.56 2.77 8.55
CA GLY A 92 6.16 4.15 8.24
C GLY A 92 4.67 4.20 7.89
N ALA A 93 4.33 4.77 6.73
CA ALA A 93 2.94 4.78 6.23
C ALA A 93 2.56 3.52 5.44
N GLU A 94 3.38 2.47 5.43
CA GLU A 94 3.05 1.18 4.81
C GLU A 94 2.41 0.23 5.83
N GLU A 95 1.36 -0.47 5.40
CA GLU A 95 0.62 -1.44 6.20
C GLU A 95 0.48 -2.76 5.47
N ILE A 96 0.60 -3.85 6.22
CA ILE A 96 0.34 -5.22 5.76
C ILE A 96 -0.54 -5.94 6.78
N ASP A 97 -1.72 -6.37 6.33
CA ASP A 97 -2.57 -7.31 7.05
C ASP A 97 -2.31 -8.74 6.57
N LEU A 98 -2.16 -9.68 7.51
CA LEU A 98 -1.97 -11.10 7.21
C LEU A 98 -3.23 -11.89 7.58
N PHE A 99 -3.93 -12.42 6.58
CA PHE A 99 -5.11 -13.26 6.77
C PHE A 99 -4.72 -14.73 6.63
N ILE A 100 -5.06 -15.54 7.63
CA ILE A 100 -4.71 -16.95 7.70
C ILE A 100 -6.00 -17.75 7.77
N SER A 101 -6.26 -18.57 6.76
CA SER A 101 -7.36 -19.54 6.76
C SER A 101 -6.83 -20.90 6.27
N THR A 102 -7.38 -21.44 5.18
CA THR A 102 -6.82 -22.57 4.42
C THR A 102 -5.64 -22.14 3.54
N LYS A 103 -5.61 -20.85 3.17
CA LYS A 103 -4.50 -20.18 2.47
C LYS A 103 -4.04 -18.97 3.27
N ILE A 104 -2.85 -18.49 2.97
CA ILE A 104 -2.34 -17.23 3.53
C ILE A 104 -2.55 -16.14 2.49
N ASN A 105 -3.18 -15.05 2.90
CA ASN A 105 -3.36 -13.86 2.08
C ASN A 105 -2.74 -12.66 2.77
N LEU A 106 -2.07 -11.82 1.99
CA LEU A 106 -1.44 -10.60 2.46
C LEU A 106 -2.10 -9.42 1.79
N VAL A 107 -2.61 -8.46 2.56
CA VAL A 107 -3.18 -7.22 2.05
C VAL A 107 -2.23 -6.07 2.37
N TYR A 108 -1.54 -5.58 1.36
CA TYR A 108 -0.66 -4.42 1.46
C TYR A 108 -1.44 -3.14 1.16
N ARG A 109 -1.24 -2.09 1.95
CA ARG A 109 -1.86 -0.77 1.79
C ARG A 109 -0.83 0.34 1.94
N TYR A 110 -0.90 1.33 1.05
CA TYR A 110 -0.16 2.59 1.19
C TYR A 110 -0.87 3.76 0.48
N PRO A 111 -0.96 4.95 1.10
CA PRO A 111 -0.55 5.22 2.48
C PRO A 111 -1.58 4.68 3.48
N SER A 112 -1.10 4.20 4.61
CA SER A 112 -1.90 3.77 5.76
C SER A 112 -1.86 4.82 6.86
N LYS A 113 -3.04 5.24 7.30
CA LYS A 113 -3.20 6.12 8.47
C LYS A 113 -2.99 5.38 9.79
N ASP A 114 -3.16 4.06 9.79
CA ASP A 114 -3.11 3.26 11.00
C ASP A 114 -1.67 2.92 11.40
N CYS A 115 -0.74 2.94 10.43
CA CYS A 115 0.69 2.76 10.66
C CYS A 115 1.46 4.08 10.79
N GLU A 116 0.86 5.23 10.45
CA GLU A 116 1.45 6.54 10.70
C GLU A 116 1.70 6.71 12.20
N ILE A 117 2.97 6.73 12.60
CA ILE A 117 3.35 7.14 13.94
C ILE A 117 2.82 8.58 14.10
N PRO A 118 1.93 8.86 15.06
CA PRO A 118 1.46 10.22 15.26
C PRO A 118 2.69 11.08 15.51
N LYS A 119 2.95 12.04 14.62
CA LYS A 119 3.92 13.10 14.89
C LYS A 119 3.41 13.81 16.15
N LYS A 120 4.11 13.59 17.27
CA LYS A 120 3.95 14.40 18.48
C LYS A 120 4.33 15.83 18.21
#